data_AF-A0A947VX57-F1
#
_entry.id   AF-A0A947VX57-F1
#
_cell.length_a   1.000
_cell.length_b   1.000
_cell.length_c   1.000
_cell.angle_alpha   90.00
_cell.angle_beta   90.00
_cell.angle_gamma   90.00
#
_symmetry.space_group_name_H-M   'P 1'
#
loop_
_entity.id
_entity.type
_entity.pdbx_description
1 polymer ?
#
loop_
_entity_poly.entity_id
_entity_poly.type
_entity_poly.pdbx_seq_one_letter_code
_entity_poly.pdbx_strand_id
1 'polypeptide(L)'
;LVTNTQQRQVSGLSYWYLELADAPQSQTMPDHDQSRGKIMEMAKKIKLARKLNHFNCPAGEGGCPFCQPLEKILRGEAELVGKGGFGRDIYILPGAEEAMMESEVL
;
A
#
# COMPACT_ATOMS: atom_id res chain seq x y z
N LEU A 1 -7.36 -16.68 -1.90
CA LEU A 1 -7.17 -18.11 -1.61
C LEU A 1 -6.56 -18.77 -2.83
N VAL A 2 -5.47 -19.52 -2.66
CA VAL A 2 -4.66 -20.09 -3.75
C VAL A 2 -5.33 -21.25 -4.49
N THR A 3 -6.61 -21.51 -4.20
CA THR A 3 -7.44 -22.57 -4.79
C THR A 3 -7.45 -22.52 -6.31
N ASN A 4 -7.36 -21.33 -6.91
CA ASN A 4 -7.34 -21.16 -8.38
C ASN A 4 -5.92 -21.22 -8.99
N THR A 5 -4.88 -21.27 -8.15
CA THR A 5 -3.47 -21.23 -8.58
C THR A 5 -2.69 -22.50 -8.21
N GLN A 6 -3.32 -23.46 -7.52
CA GLN A 6 -2.69 -24.68 -7.03
C GLN A 6 -3.53 -25.92 -7.39
N GLN A 7 -2.87 -27.03 -7.75
CA GLN A 7 -3.53 -28.29 -8.09
C GLN A 7 -3.95 -29.11 -6.86
N ARG A 8 -3.34 -28.86 -5.70
CA ARG A 8 -3.60 -29.58 -4.45
C ARG A 8 -4.53 -28.78 -3.55
N GLN A 9 -5.37 -29.49 -2.80
CA GLN A 9 -6.24 -28.86 -1.80
C GLN A 9 -5.41 -28.27 -0.66
N VAL A 10 -5.81 -27.08 -0.22
CA VAL A 10 -5.17 -26.37 0.89
C VAL A 10 -5.66 -26.98 2.20
N SER A 11 -4.75 -27.50 3.00
CA SER A 11 -5.05 -28.14 4.28
C SER A 11 -5.07 -27.18 5.48
N GLY A 12 -4.49 -25.99 5.34
CA GLY A 12 -4.43 -25.00 6.41
C GLY A 12 -3.72 -23.71 6.02
N LEU A 13 -3.68 -22.76 6.95
CA LEU A 13 -2.99 -21.48 6.84
C LEU A 13 -2.12 -21.28 8.09
N SER A 14 -0.92 -20.73 7.92
CA SER A 14 -0.06 -20.36 9.04
C SER A 14 0.75 -19.13 8.69
N TYR A 15 1.04 -18.30 9.69
CA TYR A 15 2.01 -17.22 9.56
C TYR A 15 3.30 -17.61 10.26
N TRP A 16 4.43 -17.33 9.61
CA TRP A 16 5.74 -17.54 10.21
C TRP A 16 6.50 -16.23 10.24
N TYR A 17 6.64 -15.67 11.43
CA TYR A 17 7.44 -14.49 11.70
C TYR A 17 8.84 -14.98 12.10
N LEU A 18 9.75 -15.07 11.12
CA LEU A 18 11.07 -15.72 11.27
C LEU A 18 11.90 -15.17 12.42
N GLU A 19 11.77 -13.88 12.72
CA GLU A 19 12.51 -13.21 13.80
C GLU A 19 11.87 -13.38 15.19
N LEU A 20 10.57 -13.67 15.23
CA LEU A 20 9.76 -13.68 16.45
C LEU A 20 9.35 -15.09 16.88
N ALA A 21 9.45 -16.08 15.99
CA ALA A 21 8.94 -17.42 16.24
C ALA A 21 9.80 -18.50 15.58
N ASP A 22 10.14 -19.52 16.36
CA ASP A 22 10.88 -20.70 15.90
C ASP A 22 10.05 -21.64 15.02
N ALA A 23 8.72 -21.44 14.96
CA ALA A 23 7.81 -22.25 14.15
C ALA A 23 6.62 -21.43 13.61
N PRO A 24 6.00 -21.85 12.48
CA PRO A 24 4.78 -21.26 11.96
C PRO A 24 3.62 -21.36 12.95
N GLN A 25 2.88 -20.28 13.11
CA GLN A 25 1.68 -20.20 13.92
C GLN A 25 0.44 -20.43 13.06
N SER A 26 -0.33 -21.46 13.39
CA SER A 26 -1.58 -21.79 12.69
C SER A 26 -2.59 -20.65 12.78
N GLN A 27 -3.28 -20.40 11.67
CA GLN A 27 -4.29 -19.36 11.54
C GLN A 27 -5.59 -19.94 11.02
N THR A 28 -6.70 -19.38 11.46
CA THR A 28 -8.02 -19.79 10.98
C THR A 28 -8.16 -19.41 9.52
N MET A 29 -8.48 -20.40 8.68
CA MET A 29 -8.74 -20.17 7.27
C MET A 29 -10.07 -19.43 7.11
N PRO A 30 -10.09 -18.26 6.43
CA PRO A 30 -11.35 -17.57 6.20
C PRO A 30 -12.18 -18.32 5.17
N ASP A 31 -13.51 -18.30 5.34
CA ASP A 31 -14.45 -18.90 4.39
C ASP A 31 -14.28 -18.28 2.99
N HIS A 32 -14.29 -19.14 1.97
CA HIS A 32 -13.99 -18.73 0.60
C HIS A 32 -15.03 -17.75 0.06
N ASP A 33 -16.32 -18.05 0.24
CA ASP A 33 -17.39 -17.27 -0.35
C ASP A 33 -17.59 -15.95 0.39
N GLN A 34 -17.44 -15.96 1.72
CA GLN A 34 -17.41 -14.72 2.52
C GLN A 34 -16.24 -13.82 2.11
N SER A 35 -15.05 -14.40 1.92
CA SER A 35 -13.86 -13.65 1.48
C SER A 35 -14.06 -13.03 0.11
N ARG A 36 -14.62 -13.80 -0.84
CA ARG A 36 -14.97 -13.30 -2.17
C ARG A 36 -15.98 -12.17 -2.10
N GLY A 37 -17.01 -12.30 -1.27
CA GLY A 37 -18.02 -11.26 -1.05
C GLY A 37 -17.40 -9.94 -0.58
N LYS A 38 -16.58 -10.00 0.48
CA LYS A 38 -15.88 -8.83 1.03
C LYS A 38 -14.99 -8.14 0.00
N ILE A 39 -14.19 -8.91 -0.74
CA ILE A 39 -13.29 -8.36 -1.78
C ILE A 39 -14.11 -7.72 -2.90
N MET A 40 -15.18 -8.37 -3.36
CA MET A 40 -16.03 -7.84 -4.44
C MET A 40 -16.76 -6.57 -4.04
N GLU A 41 -17.20 -6.46 -2.79
CA GLU A 41 -17.79 -5.24 -2.25
C GLU A 41 -16.80 -4.07 -2.31
N MET A 42 -15.57 -4.28 -1.81
CA MET A 42 -14.53 -3.25 -1.83
C MET A 42 -14.11 -2.91 -3.27
N ALA A 43 -14.00 -3.90 -4.16
CA ALA A 43 -13.69 -3.67 -5.56
C ALA A 43 -14.76 -2.80 -6.27
N LYS A 44 -16.05 -3.00 -5.96
CA LYS A 44 -17.13 -2.14 -6.48
C LYS A 44 -17.01 -0.71 -5.98
N LYS A 45 -16.69 -0.50 -4.69
CA LYS A 45 -16.45 0.83 -4.11
C LYS A 45 -15.28 1.53 -4.80
N ILE A 46 -14.15 0.84 -4.99
CA ILE A 46 -12.97 1.38 -5.71
C ILE A 46 -13.33 1.74 -7.16
N LYS A 47 -14.06 0.85 -7.86
CA LYS A 47 -14.49 1.11 -9.25
C LYS A 47 -15.39 2.35 -9.34
N LEU A 48 -16.30 2.53 -8.39
CA LEU A 48 -17.17 3.70 -8.33
C LEU A 48 -16.36 4.97 -8.06
N ALA A 49 -15.48 4.97 -7.06
CA ALA A 49 -14.59 6.09 -6.74
C ALA A 49 -13.77 6.54 -7.95
N ARG A 50 -13.20 5.60 -8.71
CA ARG A 50 -12.47 5.90 -9.95
C ARG A 50 -13.34 6.51 -11.04
N LYS A 51 -14.59 6.05 -11.20
CA LYS A 51 -15.51 6.60 -12.20
C LYS A 51 -15.96 8.02 -11.86
N LEU A 52 -16.11 8.33 -10.58
CA LEU A 52 -16.56 9.63 -10.09
C LEU A 52 -15.39 10.58 -9.79
N ASN A 53 -14.14 10.13 -9.92
CA ASN A 53 -12.95 10.82 -9.42
C ASN A 53 -13.11 11.31 -7.96
N HIS A 54 -13.79 10.50 -7.14
CA HIS A 54 -14.14 10.84 -5.77
C HIS A 54 -13.29 10.05 -4.79
N PHE A 55 -12.18 10.64 -4.35
CA PHE A 55 -11.18 10.02 -3.48
C PHE A 55 -11.06 10.76 -2.15
N ASN A 56 -12.08 10.63 -1.30
CA ASN A 56 -12.03 11.26 0.02
C ASN A 56 -10.99 10.55 0.90
N CYS A 57 -9.99 11.31 1.34
CA CYS A 57 -9.05 10.83 2.34
C CYS A 57 -9.78 10.69 3.69
N PRO A 58 -9.66 9.55 4.40
CA PRO A 58 -10.22 9.41 5.74
C PRO A 58 -9.56 10.35 6.76
N ALA A 59 -8.34 10.83 6.49
CA ALA A 59 -7.66 11.84 7.30
C ALA A 59 -8.10 13.29 6.99
N GLY A 60 -9.08 13.47 6.10
CA GLY A 60 -9.56 14.80 5.69
C GLY A 60 -8.62 15.51 4.72
N GLU A 61 -8.69 16.84 4.70
CA GLU A 61 -7.94 17.70 3.75
C GLU A 61 -6.43 17.73 4.02
N GLY A 62 -5.98 17.38 5.23
CA GLY A 62 -4.55 17.35 5.60
C GLY A 62 -3.77 16.17 5.01
N GLY A 63 -4.44 15.25 4.31
CA GLY A 63 -3.84 14.05 3.73
C GLY A 63 -3.34 13.06 4.80
N CYS A 64 -2.81 11.92 4.36
CA CYS A 64 -2.03 11.03 5.22
C CYS A 64 -0.53 11.20 4.91
N PRO A 65 0.39 10.76 5.79
CA PRO A 65 1.83 10.88 5.55
C PRO A 65 2.31 10.25 4.23
N PHE A 66 1.56 9.29 3.69
CA PHE A 66 1.86 8.65 2.40
C PHE A 66 1.41 9.48 1.18
N CYS A 67 0.31 10.23 1.31
CA CYS A 67 -0.20 11.09 0.24
C CYS A 67 0.51 12.45 0.22
N GLN A 68 0.93 12.96 1.38
CA GLN A 68 1.53 14.29 1.51
C GLN A 68 2.68 14.56 0.50
N PRO A 69 3.68 13.67 0.31
CA PRO A 69 4.72 13.88 -0.69
C PRO A 69 4.16 13.98 -2.13
N LEU A 70 3.13 13.20 -2.45
CA LEU A 70 2.50 13.20 -3.76
C LEU A 70 1.64 14.45 -3.99
N GLU A 71 0.94 14.91 -2.95
CA GLU A 71 0.16 16.14 -2.98
C GLU A 71 1.06 17.37 -3.16
N LYS A 72 2.25 17.40 -2.54
CA LYS A 72 3.27 18.44 -2.79
C LYS A 72 3.69 18.49 -4.26
N ILE A 73 3.88 17.33 -4.89
CA ILE A 73 4.16 17.25 -6.35
C ILE A 73 3.00 17.88 -7.14
N LEU A 74 1.75 17.54 -6.81
CA LEU A 74 0.57 18.10 -7.49
C LEU A 74 0.42 19.62 -7.28
N ARG A 75 0.85 20.15 -6.14
CA ARG A 75 0.87 21.59 -5.85
C ARG A 75 2.03 22.34 -6.53
N GLY A 76 2.92 21.64 -7.22
CA GLY A 76 4.09 22.25 -7.87
C GLY A 76 5.22 22.60 -6.90
N GLU A 77 5.20 22.05 -5.68
CA GLU A 77 6.26 22.22 -4.69
C GLU A 77 7.46 21.30 -4.94
N ALA A 78 7.42 20.44 -5.97
CA ALA A 78 8.46 19.48 -6.29
C ALA A 78 9.03 19.70 -7.68
N GLU A 79 10.32 19.40 -7.86
CA GLU A 79 11.01 19.52 -9.15
C GLU A 79 11.18 18.14 -9.81
N LEU A 80 10.78 18.00 -11.07
CA LEU A 80 10.96 16.78 -11.85
C LEU A 80 12.41 16.68 -12.33
N VAL A 81 13.13 15.65 -11.87
CA VAL A 81 14.55 15.45 -12.22
C VAL A 81 14.78 14.39 -13.30
N GLY A 82 13.76 13.61 -13.64
CA GLY A 82 13.84 12.66 -14.75
C GLY A 82 12.94 11.45 -14.57
N LYS A 83 13.20 10.43 -15.41
CA LYS A 83 12.51 9.13 -15.35
C LYS A 83 13.49 8.05 -14.93
N GLY A 84 13.15 7.29 -13.89
CA GLY A 84 13.93 6.15 -13.45
C GLY A 84 13.89 4.98 -14.46
N GLY A 85 14.74 3.98 -14.25
CA GLY A 85 14.87 2.82 -15.15
C GLY A 85 13.60 1.98 -15.37
N PHE A 86 12.59 2.14 -14.51
CA PHE A 86 11.28 1.49 -14.63
C PHE A 86 10.17 2.42 -15.17
N GLY A 87 10.53 3.56 -15.78
CA GLY A 87 9.57 4.51 -16.37
C GLY A 87 8.76 5.31 -15.35
N ARG A 88 9.23 5.39 -14.10
CA ARG A 88 8.62 6.23 -13.05
C ARG A 88 9.26 7.61 -13.05
N ASP A 89 8.46 8.65 -12.95
CA ASP A 89 8.94 10.02 -12.78
C ASP A 89 9.54 10.20 -11.39
N ILE A 90 10.70 10.87 -11.31
CA ILE A 90 11.44 11.13 -10.08
C ILE A 90 11.36 12.61 -9.79
N TYR A 91 10.91 12.95 -8.57
CA TYR A 91 10.78 14.32 -8.10
C TYR A 91 11.65 14.56 -6.87
N ILE A 92 12.19 15.78 -6.75
CA ILE A 92 12.88 16.26 -5.55
C ILE A 92 11.99 17.29 -4.86
N LEU A 93 11.87 17.18 -3.53
CA LEU A 93 11.17 18.15 -2.69
C LEU A 93 12.22 19.11 -2.08
N PRO A 94 12.13 20.43 -2.33
CA PRO A 94 12.99 21.43 -1.70
C PRO A 94 12.75 21.43 -0.18
N GLY A 95 13.82 21.32 0.60
CA GLY A 95 13.78 21.19 2.06
C GLY A 95 13.96 19.77 2.61
N ALA A 96 14.10 18.74 1.75
CA ALA A 96 14.47 17.39 2.21
C ALA A 96 15.94 17.31 2.71
N GLU A 97 16.81 18.21 2.27
CA GLU A 97 18.22 18.26 2.70
C GLU A 97 18.39 18.60 4.18
N GLU A 98 17.50 19.44 4.74
CA GLU A 98 17.57 19.85 6.15
C GLU A 98 17.17 18.71 7.11
N ALA A 99 16.31 17.79 6.67
CA ALA A 99 15.84 16.66 7.49
C ALA A 99 16.81 15.47 7.51
N MET A 100 17.70 15.33 6.53
CA MET A 100 18.68 14.24 6.50
C MET A 100 19.91 14.50 7.39
N MET A 101 20.19 15.76 7.73
CA MET A 101 21.29 16.14 8.62
C MET A 101 21.02 15.84 10.10
N GLU A 102 19.76 15.61 10.50
CA GLU A 102 19.41 15.27 11.89
C GLU A 102 19.49 13.77 12.23
N SER A 103 19.78 12.91 11.24
CA SER A 103 19.90 11.47 11.45
C SER A 103 21.35 10.98 11.51
N GLU A 104 22.19 11.61 12.32
CA GLU A 104 23.35 10.90 12.89
C GLU A 104 22.83 9.96 13.98
N VAL A 105 22.81 8.66 13.67
CA VAL A 105 22.57 7.60 14.66
C VAL A 105 23.77 7.60 15.61
N LEU A 106 23.55 8.06 16.85
CA LEU A 106 24.44 7.83 17.99
C LEU A 106 24.64 6.33 18.26
#